data_AF-A0A527W536-F1
#
_entry.id   AF-A0A527W536-F1
#
_cell.length_a   1.000
_cell.length_b   1.000
_cell.length_c   1.000
_cell.angle_alpha   90.00
_cell.angle_beta   90.00
_cell.angle_gamma   90.00
#
_symmetry.space_group_name_H-M   'P 1'
#
loop_
_entity.id
_entity.type
_entity.pdbx_description
1 polymer ?
#
loop_
_entity_poly.entity_id
_entity_poly.type
_entity_poly.pdbx_seq_one_letter_code
_entity_poly.pdbx_strand_id
1 'polypeptide(L)'
;MANKPKPNKPDWSVALDRLQRDLNLSDDAIGVFALQLKFRLEDIEAVAAEAITGGGDDKKCDVIYVDKEQQLAVVAQCYRSKKARNQAPANKASDLNAAISWLLGADLSTLPMPLRSRAVELRDAINDGHIKQLFIWYVHNLPASKQVSQELKTVEKTARAALQGYNSGGEINVFAEEIDEKQIEKFYVQAERVIFVTDTIFADVPDAFEVEGSGWSSVVTSVSGQWLYKIFQQHGANLFSANLRGYLGSRASDSNINHGIKHSAKNEADNFWVYNNGLTAFVLDYELGARKKSGRRLKLVGISIVNGAQTTGSLR
;
A
#
# COMPACT_ATOMS: atom_id res chain seq x y z
N MET A 1 32.39 -20.75 15.49
CA MET A 1 31.06 -20.85 14.86
C MET A 1 30.69 -19.48 14.32
N ALA A 2 30.79 -19.28 13.00
CA ALA A 2 30.44 -18.01 12.39
C ALA A 2 28.92 -17.81 12.46
N ASN A 3 28.49 -16.71 13.08
CA ASN A 3 27.11 -16.25 13.04
C ASN A 3 26.71 -16.08 11.57
N LYS A 4 25.79 -16.94 11.09
CA LYS A 4 25.13 -16.69 9.80
C LYS A 4 24.50 -15.30 9.86
N PRO A 5 24.72 -14.43 8.86
CA PRO A 5 24.01 -13.16 8.80
C PRO A 5 22.51 -13.44 8.82
N LYS A 6 21.79 -12.77 9.72
CA LYS A 6 20.31 -12.81 9.70
C LYS A 6 19.86 -12.40 8.30
N PRO A 7 18.93 -13.12 7.65
CA PRO A 7 18.39 -12.68 6.37
C PRO A 7 17.86 -11.25 6.55
N ASN A 8 18.25 -10.34 5.65
CA ASN A 8 17.68 -9.00 5.62
C ASN A 8 16.16 -9.16 5.57
N LYS A 9 15.44 -8.55 6.52
CA LYS A 9 13.98 -8.51 6.48
C LYS A 9 13.55 -7.92 5.14
N PRO A 10 12.55 -8.49 4.44
CA PRO A 10 12.05 -7.91 3.21
C PRO A 10 11.51 -6.50 3.48
N ASP A 11 11.66 -5.58 2.51
CA ASP A 11 11.34 -4.15 2.68
C ASP A 11 9.90 -3.93 3.18
N TRP A 12 8.96 -4.73 2.69
CA TRP A 12 7.55 -4.68 3.11
C TRP A 12 7.35 -5.00 4.61
N SER A 13 8.17 -5.85 5.22
CA SER A 13 8.05 -6.19 6.64
C SER A 13 8.44 -5.02 7.54
N VAL A 14 9.37 -4.17 7.09
CA VAL A 14 9.76 -2.95 7.80
C VAL A 14 8.66 -1.90 7.68
N ALA A 15 8.05 -1.77 6.50
CA ALA A 15 6.90 -0.90 6.27
C ALA A 15 5.69 -1.30 7.15
N LEU A 16 5.38 -2.60 7.22
CA LEU A 16 4.35 -3.14 8.12
C LEU A 16 4.66 -2.86 9.60
N ASP A 17 5.90 -3.06 10.04
CA ASP A 17 6.33 -2.78 11.42
C ASP A 17 6.16 -1.29 11.78
N ARG A 18 6.23 -0.38 10.80
CA ARG A 18 5.99 1.05 10.99
C ARG A 18 4.50 1.36 11.07
N LEU A 19 3.71 0.90 10.09
CA LEU A 19 2.26 1.09 10.07
C LEU A 19 1.63 0.64 11.40
N GLN A 20 2.02 -0.56 11.87
CA GLN A 20 1.52 -1.10 13.13
C GLN A 20 1.87 -0.21 14.34
N ARG A 21 3.07 0.39 14.35
CA ARG A 21 3.51 1.28 15.43
C ARG A 21 2.78 2.63 15.38
N ASP A 22 2.71 3.23 14.20
CA ASP A 22 2.20 4.59 14.02
C ASP A 22 0.69 4.64 14.30
N LEU A 23 -0.04 3.59 13.94
CA LEU A 23 -1.48 3.46 14.19
C LEU A 23 -1.82 2.65 15.45
N ASN A 24 -0.81 2.20 16.22
CA ASN A 24 -0.96 1.39 17.43
C ASN A 24 -1.87 0.15 17.26
N LEU A 25 -1.64 -0.62 16.18
CA LEU A 25 -2.47 -1.76 15.79
C LEU A 25 -1.96 -3.10 16.34
N SER A 26 -2.87 -4.09 16.40
CA SER A 26 -2.55 -5.48 16.72
C SER A 26 -1.79 -6.18 15.56
N ASP A 27 -1.54 -7.48 15.71
CA ASP A 27 -0.96 -8.31 14.63
C ASP A 27 -1.86 -8.39 13.38
N ASP A 28 -3.13 -7.96 13.48
CA ASP A 28 -4.11 -7.90 12.38
C ASP A 28 -3.81 -6.74 11.39
N ALA A 29 -2.89 -5.85 11.76
CA ALA A 29 -2.38 -4.79 10.88
C ALA A 29 -1.88 -5.33 9.54
N ILE A 30 -1.47 -6.60 9.46
CA ILE A 30 -1.06 -7.23 8.20
C ILE A 30 -2.20 -7.29 7.17
N GLY A 31 -3.45 -7.46 7.61
CA GLY A 31 -4.62 -7.47 6.74
C GLY A 31 -4.90 -6.08 6.16
N VAL A 32 -4.89 -5.06 7.01
CA VAL A 32 -5.05 -3.66 6.59
C VAL A 32 -3.91 -3.21 5.68
N PHE A 33 -2.68 -3.62 5.97
CA PHE A 33 -1.54 -3.39 5.09
C PHE A 33 -1.73 -4.06 3.72
N ALA A 34 -2.21 -5.31 3.68
CA ALA A 34 -2.51 -5.99 2.42
C ALA A 34 -3.62 -5.27 1.62
N LEU A 35 -4.67 -4.79 2.28
CA LEU A 35 -5.72 -3.97 1.67
C LEU A 35 -5.14 -2.71 1.04
N GLN A 36 -4.32 -1.97 1.79
CA GLN A 36 -3.67 -0.76 1.30
C GLN A 36 -2.83 -1.02 0.05
N LEU A 37 -2.03 -2.08 0.08
CA LEU A 37 -1.15 -2.39 -1.05
C LEU A 37 -1.95 -2.82 -2.29
N LYS A 38 -2.97 -3.67 -2.12
CA LYS A 38 -3.77 -4.20 -3.25
C LYS A 38 -4.74 -3.17 -3.83
N PHE A 39 -5.45 -2.43 -2.98
CA PHE A 39 -6.51 -1.51 -3.40
C PHE A 39 -6.13 -0.03 -3.34
N ARG A 40 -4.88 0.30 -3.01
CA ARG A 40 -4.33 1.66 -3.04
C ARG A 40 -5.08 2.66 -2.16
N LEU A 41 -5.46 2.21 -0.97
CA LEU A 41 -6.23 3.01 -0.03
C LEU A 41 -5.42 4.25 0.44
N GLU A 42 -6.01 5.44 0.29
CA GLU A 42 -5.36 6.72 0.62
C GLU A 42 -5.43 7.04 2.11
N ASP A 43 -6.60 6.83 2.74
CA ASP A 43 -6.80 7.06 4.17
C ASP A 43 -6.72 5.76 4.97
N ILE A 44 -5.49 5.29 5.19
CA ILE A 44 -5.28 4.02 5.89
C ILE A 44 -5.66 4.07 7.37
N GLU A 45 -5.69 5.26 7.97
CA GLU A 45 -6.08 5.44 9.38
C GLU A 45 -7.58 5.22 9.54
N ALA A 46 -8.40 5.85 8.69
CA ALA A 46 -9.84 5.61 8.65
C ALA A 46 -10.15 4.14 8.35
N VAL A 47 -9.48 3.55 7.35
CA VAL A 47 -9.65 2.13 7.00
C VAL A 47 -9.29 1.22 8.16
N ALA A 48 -8.17 1.48 8.85
CA ALA A 48 -7.76 0.65 9.99
C ALA A 48 -8.79 0.71 11.14
N ALA A 49 -9.34 1.89 11.42
CA ALA A 49 -10.34 2.10 12.47
C ALA A 49 -11.68 1.42 12.15
N GLU A 50 -12.05 1.35 10.88
CA GLU A 50 -13.34 0.81 10.45
C GLU A 50 -13.30 -0.69 10.11
N ALA A 51 -12.24 -1.13 9.45
CA ALA A 51 -12.18 -2.46 8.87
C ALA A 51 -11.75 -3.54 9.87
N ILE A 52 -10.97 -3.17 10.90
CA ILE A 52 -10.56 -4.12 11.94
C ILE A 52 -11.75 -4.37 12.87
N THR A 53 -12.14 -5.63 13.01
CA THR A 53 -13.32 -6.06 13.78
C THR A 53 -13.07 -6.17 15.29
N GLY A 54 -11.79 -6.20 15.70
CA GLY A 54 -11.30 -6.02 17.07
C GLY A 54 -11.58 -7.19 18.05
N GLY A 55 -10.51 -7.84 18.53
CA GLY A 55 -10.46 -8.61 19.78
C GLY A 55 -11.22 -9.95 19.81
N GLY A 56 -10.89 -10.82 20.79
CA GLY A 56 -11.16 -12.28 20.79
C GLY A 56 -12.60 -12.81 20.67
N ASP A 57 -13.59 -11.96 20.41
CA ASP A 57 -14.98 -12.33 20.09
C ASP A 57 -15.38 -12.03 18.62
N ASP A 58 -14.39 -11.71 17.79
CA ASP A 58 -14.46 -11.42 16.34
C ASP A 58 -14.97 -12.56 15.44
N LYS A 59 -15.34 -13.71 16.04
CA LYS A 59 -15.80 -14.93 15.35
C LYS A 59 -14.91 -15.34 14.16
N LYS A 60 -13.59 -15.17 14.29
CA LYS A 60 -12.59 -15.56 13.27
C LYS A 60 -12.59 -14.70 12.01
N CYS A 61 -12.99 -13.45 12.15
CA CYS A 61 -12.92 -12.48 11.08
C CYS A 61 -12.17 -11.27 11.62
N ASP A 62 -10.93 -11.06 11.21
CA ASP A 62 -10.08 -10.01 11.77
C ASP A 62 -10.25 -8.68 11.01
N VAL A 63 -10.62 -8.75 9.72
CA VAL A 63 -10.82 -7.58 8.85
C VAL A 63 -12.06 -7.76 7.97
N ILE A 64 -12.92 -6.73 7.93
CA ILE A 64 -14.05 -6.61 6.99
C ILE A 64 -13.96 -5.24 6.33
N TYR A 65 -13.84 -5.20 5.02
CA TYR A 65 -13.78 -3.98 4.25
C TYR A 65 -14.82 -4.00 3.15
N VAL A 66 -15.57 -2.90 2.99
CA VAL A 66 -16.61 -2.75 1.97
C VAL A 66 -16.34 -1.43 1.24
N ASP A 67 -16.18 -1.52 -0.08
CA ASP A 67 -16.02 -0.37 -0.96
C ASP A 67 -17.07 -0.45 -2.07
N LYS A 68 -18.11 0.38 -1.95
CA LYS A 68 -19.22 0.45 -2.90
C LYS A 68 -18.83 1.14 -4.22
N GLU A 69 -17.80 2.00 -4.19
CA GLU A 69 -17.31 2.71 -5.38
C GLU A 69 -16.50 1.76 -6.26
N GLN A 70 -15.58 1.00 -5.66
CA GLN A 70 -14.83 -0.07 -6.34
C GLN A 70 -15.63 -1.37 -6.51
N GLN A 71 -16.86 -1.41 -6.00
CA GLN A 71 -17.78 -2.55 -6.03
C GLN A 71 -17.19 -3.85 -5.47
N LEU A 72 -16.43 -3.75 -4.38
CA LEU A 72 -15.75 -4.88 -3.76
C LEU A 72 -15.95 -4.95 -2.26
N ALA A 73 -15.86 -6.16 -1.73
CA ALA A 73 -15.78 -6.41 -0.30
C ALA A 73 -14.65 -7.40 -0.01
N VAL A 74 -14.06 -7.30 1.18
CA VAL A 74 -12.97 -8.16 1.65
C VAL A 74 -13.31 -8.65 3.05
N VAL A 75 -13.24 -9.96 3.25
CA VAL A 75 -13.33 -10.63 4.54
C VAL A 75 -12.01 -11.34 4.77
N ALA A 76 -11.31 -11.04 5.86
CA ALA A 76 -9.99 -11.63 6.08
C ALA A 76 -9.77 -12.16 7.50
N GLN A 77 -8.99 -13.24 7.57
CA GLN A 77 -8.34 -13.73 8.77
C GLN A 77 -6.84 -13.45 8.63
N CYS A 78 -6.24 -12.94 9.68
CA CYS A 78 -4.84 -12.57 9.78
C CYS A 78 -4.06 -13.54 10.68
N TYR A 79 -2.78 -13.69 10.35
CA TYR A 79 -1.82 -14.38 11.21
C TYR A 79 -0.41 -13.86 11.00
N ARG A 80 0.18 -13.32 12.07
CA ARG A 80 1.56 -12.86 12.08
C ARG A 80 2.45 -13.78 12.90
N SER A 81 3.38 -14.48 12.24
CA SER A 81 4.37 -15.29 12.94
C SER A 81 5.59 -14.47 13.33
N LYS A 82 5.98 -14.55 14.61
CA LYS A 82 7.22 -13.95 15.15
C LYS A 82 8.46 -14.83 14.91
N LYS A 83 8.29 -16.03 14.34
CA LYS A 83 9.35 -17.00 14.08
C LYS A 83 9.21 -17.52 12.65
N ALA A 84 10.33 -17.85 12.02
CA ALA A 84 10.32 -18.52 10.73
C ALA A 84 9.61 -19.88 10.84
N ARG A 85 8.71 -20.17 9.91
CA ARG A 85 8.01 -21.44 9.75
C ARG A 85 7.87 -21.75 8.27
N ASN A 86 7.69 -23.02 7.93
CA ASN A 86 7.56 -23.45 6.53
C ASN A 86 6.16 -23.21 5.95
N GLN A 87 5.17 -22.97 6.81
CA GLN A 87 3.79 -22.72 6.42
C GLN A 87 3.00 -22.08 7.56
N ALA A 88 1.90 -21.41 7.22
CA ALA A 88 0.94 -20.92 8.19
C ALA A 88 0.03 -22.05 8.71
N PRO A 89 -0.60 -21.86 9.90
CA PRO A 89 -1.61 -22.79 10.40
C PRO A 89 -2.81 -22.87 9.44
N ALA A 90 -3.07 -24.05 8.88
CA ALA A 90 -4.15 -24.25 7.91
C ALA A 90 -5.56 -24.10 8.54
N ASN A 91 -5.68 -24.39 9.84
CA ASN A 91 -6.95 -24.23 10.57
C ASN A 91 -7.46 -22.78 10.57
N LYS A 92 -6.55 -21.79 10.52
CA LYS A 92 -6.94 -20.38 10.38
C LYS A 92 -7.51 -20.05 9.00
N ALA A 93 -7.13 -20.77 7.95
CA ALA A 93 -7.78 -20.65 6.65
C ALA A 93 -9.18 -21.26 6.70
N SER A 94 -9.35 -22.43 7.34
CA SER A 94 -10.68 -23.05 7.48
C SER A 94 -11.63 -22.26 8.39
N ASP A 95 -11.08 -21.52 9.37
CA ASP A 95 -11.84 -20.64 10.26
C ASP A 95 -12.66 -19.58 9.49
N LEU A 96 -12.25 -19.21 8.27
CA LEU A 96 -13.02 -18.32 7.39
C LEU A 96 -14.40 -18.89 7.00
N ASN A 97 -14.60 -20.22 7.03
CA ASN A 97 -15.95 -20.78 6.85
C ASN A 97 -16.90 -20.32 7.96
N ALA A 98 -16.41 -20.25 9.20
CA ALA A 98 -17.19 -19.75 10.34
C ALA A 98 -17.47 -18.26 10.16
N ALA A 99 -16.45 -17.46 9.79
CA ALA A 99 -16.60 -16.04 9.50
C ALA A 99 -17.69 -15.78 8.44
N ILE A 100 -17.63 -16.48 7.31
CA ILE A 100 -18.63 -16.36 6.23
C ILE A 100 -20.02 -16.78 6.70
N SER A 101 -20.13 -17.86 7.48
CA SER A 101 -21.41 -18.30 8.03
C SER A 101 -22.04 -17.26 8.95
N TRP A 102 -21.24 -16.62 9.81
CA TRP A 102 -21.70 -15.54 10.67
C TRP A 102 -22.08 -14.29 9.86
N LEU A 103 -21.21 -13.89 8.93
CA LEU A 103 -21.39 -12.65 8.17
C LEU A 103 -22.54 -12.71 7.18
N LEU A 104 -22.74 -13.83 6.49
CA LEU A 104 -23.74 -13.95 5.42
C LEU A 104 -24.93 -14.84 5.78
N GLY A 105 -24.82 -15.74 6.75
CA GLY A 105 -25.86 -16.74 7.03
C GLY A 105 -26.59 -16.55 8.36
N ALA A 106 -25.91 -16.08 9.40
CA ALA A 106 -26.50 -16.01 10.74
C ALA A 106 -27.55 -14.91 10.88
N ASP A 107 -28.46 -15.06 11.85
CA ASP A 107 -29.34 -13.97 12.25
C ASP A 107 -28.50 -12.82 12.85
N LEU A 108 -28.68 -11.61 12.32
CA LEU A 108 -27.99 -10.40 12.77
C LEU A 108 -28.18 -10.15 14.28
N SER A 109 -29.32 -10.54 14.85
CA SER A 109 -29.60 -10.40 16.28
C SER A 109 -28.65 -11.23 17.16
N THR A 110 -28.12 -12.34 16.62
CA THR A 110 -27.23 -13.27 17.32
C THR A 110 -25.75 -12.87 17.23
N LEU A 111 -25.41 -11.92 16.35
CA LEU A 111 -24.04 -11.46 16.19
C LEU A 111 -23.60 -10.57 17.35
N PRO A 112 -22.32 -10.64 17.79
CA PRO A 112 -21.73 -9.66 18.69
C PRO A 112 -21.87 -8.24 18.13
N MET A 113 -22.08 -7.27 19.02
CA MET A 113 -22.32 -5.87 18.63
C MET A 113 -21.24 -5.29 17.69
N PRO A 114 -19.93 -5.55 17.87
CA PRO A 114 -18.88 -5.06 16.95
C PRO A 114 -18.98 -5.64 15.53
N LEU A 115 -19.43 -6.89 15.40
CA LEU A 115 -19.53 -7.60 14.13
C LEU A 115 -20.85 -7.30 13.41
N ARG A 116 -21.91 -7.01 14.19
CA ARG A 116 -23.27 -6.82 13.67
C ARG A 116 -23.38 -5.66 12.68
N SER A 117 -22.80 -4.49 13.00
CA SER A 117 -22.85 -3.33 12.10
C SER A 117 -22.18 -3.60 10.76
N ARG A 118 -21.04 -4.30 10.78
CA ARG A 118 -20.30 -4.68 9.56
C ARG A 118 -21.00 -5.77 8.76
N ALA A 119 -21.63 -6.73 9.43
CA ALA A 119 -22.48 -7.71 8.77
C ALA A 119 -23.67 -7.04 8.08
N VAL A 120 -24.35 -6.08 8.74
CA VAL A 120 -25.42 -5.29 8.13
C VAL A 120 -24.92 -4.55 6.90
N GLU A 121 -23.83 -3.80 7.04
CA GLU A 121 -23.24 -3.03 5.94
C GLU A 121 -22.91 -3.90 4.72
N LEU A 122 -22.26 -5.05 4.94
CA LEU A 122 -21.91 -5.99 3.88
C LEU A 122 -23.17 -6.57 3.21
N ARG A 123 -24.16 -7.00 4.00
CA ARG A 123 -25.40 -7.60 3.49
C ARG A 123 -26.24 -6.62 2.68
N ASP A 124 -26.37 -5.39 3.16
CA ASP A 124 -27.10 -4.33 2.46
C ASP A 124 -26.40 -4.01 1.15
N ALA A 125 -25.07 -3.85 1.16
CA ALA A 125 -24.29 -3.60 -0.05
C ALA A 125 -24.41 -4.73 -1.09
N ILE A 126 -24.51 -5.99 -0.64
CA ILE A 126 -24.76 -7.15 -1.51
C ILE A 126 -26.19 -7.10 -2.06
N ASN A 127 -27.21 -6.87 -1.22
CA ASN A 127 -28.61 -6.86 -1.64
C ASN A 127 -28.94 -5.73 -2.61
N ASP A 128 -28.32 -4.57 -2.42
CA ASP A 128 -28.48 -3.39 -3.26
C ASP A 128 -27.66 -3.48 -4.56
N GLY A 129 -26.89 -4.56 -4.76
CA GLY A 129 -26.09 -4.78 -5.96
C GLY A 129 -24.84 -3.91 -6.07
N HIS A 130 -24.41 -3.28 -4.98
CA HIS A 130 -23.19 -2.47 -4.93
C HIS A 130 -21.91 -3.29 -4.95
N ILE A 131 -21.96 -4.57 -4.61
CA ILE A 131 -20.79 -5.47 -4.62
C ILE A 131 -20.83 -6.38 -5.84
N LYS A 132 -19.72 -6.44 -6.58
CA LYS A 132 -19.49 -7.36 -7.70
C LYS A 132 -18.32 -8.32 -7.46
N GLN A 133 -17.46 -8.02 -6.48
CA GLN A 133 -16.30 -8.83 -6.13
C GLN A 133 -16.24 -9.05 -4.62
N LEU A 134 -16.17 -10.31 -4.19
CA LEU A 134 -15.96 -10.67 -2.79
C LEU A 134 -14.61 -11.39 -2.64
N PHE A 135 -13.68 -10.76 -1.96
CA PHE A 135 -12.39 -11.33 -1.61
C PHE A 135 -12.44 -11.95 -0.21
N ILE A 136 -11.96 -13.18 -0.08
CA ILE A 136 -11.86 -13.90 1.18
C ILE A 136 -10.40 -14.26 1.39
N TRP A 137 -9.75 -13.60 2.33
CA TRP A 137 -8.30 -13.67 2.47
C TRP A 137 -7.86 -14.38 3.75
N TYR A 138 -6.87 -15.23 3.60
CA TYR A 138 -6.00 -15.60 4.73
C TYR A 138 -4.65 -14.90 4.57
N VAL A 139 -4.38 -13.92 5.42
CA VAL A 139 -3.22 -13.02 5.32
C VAL A 139 -2.14 -13.41 6.34
N HIS A 140 -0.93 -13.71 5.87
CA HIS A 140 0.19 -14.07 6.76
C HIS A 140 1.59 -13.82 6.18
N ASN A 141 2.59 -13.75 7.06
CA ASN A 141 4.00 -13.50 6.73
C ASN A 141 4.85 -14.79 6.59
N LEU A 142 4.27 -15.85 6.06
CA LEU A 142 4.90 -17.17 5.90
C LEU A 142 4.74 -17.68 4.47
N PRO A 143 5.54 -18.67 4.03
CA PRO A 143 5.39 -19.27 2.70
C PRO A 143 4.02 -19.92 2.49
N ALA A 144 3.54 -19.86 1.25
CA ALA A 144 2.29 -20.48 0.82
C ALA A 144 2.31 -22.01 1.01
N SER A 145 1.14 -22.62 1.23
CA SER A 145 1.06 -24.08 1.39
C SER A 145 -0.12 -24.71 0.67
N LYS A 146 0.06 -25.97 0.21
CA LYS A 146 -1.03 -26.74 -0.42
C LYS A 146 -2.22 -26.96 0.52
N GLN A 147 -1.96 -27.07 1.82
CA GLN A 147 -3.00 -27.26 2.83
C GLN A 147 -3.89 -26.03 2.93
N VAL A 148 -3.31 -24.84 3.08
CA VAL A 148 -4.07 -23.58 3.10
C VAL A 148 -4.85 -23.38 1.81
N SER A 149 -4.24 -23.61 0.65
CA SER A 149 -4.91 -23.51 -0.65
C SER A 149 -6.12 -24.46 -0.77
N GLN A 150 -6.06 -25.67 -0.19
CA GLN A 150 -7.18 -26.61 -0.17
C GLN A 150 -8.33 -26.12 0.73
N GLU A 151 -8.02 -25.58 1.91
CA GLU A 151 -9.02 -25.01 2.81
C GLU A 151 -9.75 -23.83 2.17
N LEU A 152 -9.01 -22.93 1.51
CA LEU A 152 -9.58 -21.75 0.85
C LEU A 152 -10.53 -22.12 -0.31
N LYS A 153 -10.27 -23.21 -1.03
CA LYS A 153 -11.22 -23.73 -2.04
C LYS A 153 -12.56 -24.14 -1.43
N THR A 154 -12.53 -24.69 -0.22
CA THR A 154 -13.76 -25.02 0.53
C THR A 154 -14.47 -23.75 0.96
N VAL A 155 -13.72 -22.77 1.49
CA VAL A 155 -14.25 -21.45 1.89
C VAL A 155 -14.94 -20.75 0.72
N GLU A 156 -14.33 -20.77 -0.47
CA GLU A 156 -14.92 -20.16 -1.67
C GLU A 156 -16.29 -20.78 -2.01
N LYS A 157 -16.40 -22.11 -1.95
CA LYS A 157 -17.66 -22.81 -2.18
C LYS A 157 -18.72 -22.45 -1.15
N THR A 158 -18.34 -22.38 0.13
CA THR A 158 -19.23 -21.98 1.22
C THR A 158 -19.77 -20.56 1.00
N ALA A 159 -18.90 -19.61 0.65
CA ALA A 159 -19.31 -18.24 0.35
C ALA A 159 -20.23 -18.15 -0.87
N ARG A 160 -19.91 -18.85 -1.97
CA ARG A 160 -20.78 -18.88 -3.15
C ARG A 160 -22.17 -19.42 -2.83
N ALA A 161 -22.27 -20.45 -1.99
CA ALA A 161 -23.54 -20.99 -1.54
C ALA A 161 -24.31 -19.99 -0.65
N ALA A 162 -23.64 -19.34 0.30
CA ALA A 162 -24.26 -18.35 1.17
C ALA A 162 -24.81 -17.14 0.39
N LEU A 163 -24.10 -16.70 -0.66
CA LEU A 163 -24.51 -15.60 -1.52
C LEU A 163 -25.77 -15.89 -2.33
N GLN A 164 -26.13 -17.15 -2.57
CA GLN A 164 -27.38 -17.48 -3.29
C GLN A 164 -28.65 -17.02 -2.54
N GLY A 165 -28.54 -16.76 -1.23
CA GLY A 165 -29.64 -16.22 -0.43
C GLY A 165 -29.90 -14.72 -0.62
N TYR A 166 -29.09 -14.03 -1.42
CA TYR A 166 -29.15 -12.57 -1.61
C TYR A 166 -29.59 -12.19 -3.03
N ASN A 167 -30.33 -11.09 -3.17
CA ASN A 167 -30.92 -10.67 -4.45
C ASN A 167 -29.90 -10.54 -5.58
N SER A 168 -28.74 -9.93 -5.32
CA SER A 168 -27.65 -9.78 -6.30
C SER A 168 -26.46 -10.72 -6.05
N GLY A 169 -26.58 -11.68 -5.13
CA GLY A 169 -25.45 -12.52 -4.74
C GLY A 169 -24.97 -13.48 -5.83
N GLY A 170 -25.85 -13.85 -6.78
CA GLY A 170 -25.51 -14.66 -7.94
C GLY A 170 -24.57 -13.99 -8.95
N GLU A 171 -24.46 -12.65 -8.91
CA GLU A 171 -23.59 -11.87 -9.82
C GLU A 171 -22.19 -11.62 -9.25
N ILE A 172 -21.95 -12.01 -7.98
CA ILE A 172 -20.71 -11.70 -7.28
C ILE A 172 -19.62 -12.73 -7.62
N ASN A 173 -18.47 -12.22 -8.06
CA ASN A 173 -17.27 -13.01 -8.23
C ASN A 173 -16.58 -13.20 -6.87
N VAL A 174 -16.48 -14.45 -6.41
CA VAL A 174 -15.82 -14.80 -5.14
C VAL A 174 -14.40 -15.26 -5.38
N PHE A 175 -13.45 -14.72 -4.61
CA PHE A 175 -12.03 -15.07 -4.67
C PHE A 175 -11.52 -15.43 -3.27
N ALA A 176 -11.28 -16.71 -2.99
CA ALA A 176 -10.64 -17.13 -1.75
C ALA A 176 -9.12 -17.29 -1.96
N GLU A 177 -8.32 -16.41 -1.37
CA GLU A 177 -6.89 -16.27 -1.67
C GLU A 177 -6.01 -16.35 -0.42
N GLU A 178 -4.87 -17.04 -0.56
CA GLU A 178 -3.77 -17.00 0.42
C GLU A 178 -2.93 -15.77 0.11
N ILE A 179 -2.89 -14.81 1.02
CA ILE A 179 -2.04 -13.63 0.92
C ILE A 179 -0.79 -13.90 1.76
N ASP A 180 0.08 -14.72 1.20
CA ASP A 180 1.35 -15.13 1.78
C ASP A 180 2.46 -14.07 1.64
N GLU A 181 3.67 -14.37 2.15
CA GLU A 181 4.81 -13.46 2.10
C GLU A 181 5.18 -12.97 0.69
N LYS A 182 5.06 -13.82 -0.34
CA LYS A 182 5.38 -13.48 -1.73
C LYS A 182 4.28 -12.64 -2.35
N GLN A 183 3.03 -12.90 -1.99
CA GLN A 183 1.90 -12.08 -2.47
C GLN A 183 1.97 -10.67 -1.87
N ILE A 184 2.31 -10.53 -0.58
CA ILE A 184 2.55 -9.23 0.05
C ILE A 184 3.73 -8.53 -0.62
N GLU A 185 4.85 -9.23 -0.84
CA GLU A 185 6.01 -8.67 -1.55
C GLU A 185 5.63 -8.20 -2.96
N LYS A 186 4.85 -9.00 -3.69
CA LYS A 186 4.35 -8.63 -5.02
C LYS A 186 3.49 -7.37 -4.97
N PHE A 187 2.52 -7.29 -4.05
CA PHE A 187 1.68 -6.09 -3.91
C PHE A 187 2.52 -4.87 -3.54
N TYR A 188 3.50 -5.05 -2.66
CA TYR A 188 4.41 -4.00 -2.24
C TYR A 188 5.25 -3.47 -3.41
N VAL A 189 5.91 -4.35 -4.17
CA VAL A 189 6.69 -3.96 -5.35
C VAL A 189 5.81 -3.33 -6.43
N GLN A 190 4.58 -3.82 -6.61
CA GLN A 190 3.63 -3.22 -7.55
C GLN A 190 3.16 -1.84 -7.08
N ALA A 191 3.01 -1.63 -5.78
CA ALA A 191 2.70 -0.33 -5.20
C ALA A 191 3.87 0.65 -5.33
N GLU A 192 5.12 0.20 -5.20
CA GLU A 192 6.32 1.05 -5.33
C GLU A 192 6.59 1.53 -6.77
N ARG A 193 5.89 1.01 -7.78
CA ARG A 193 6.19 1.31 -9.19
C ARG A 193 5.24 2.29 -9.86
N VAL A 194 4.20 2.76 -9.18
CA VAL A 194 3.18 3.59 -9.83
C VAL A 194 3.55 5.07 -9.72
N ILE A 195 3.62 5.71 -10.88
CA ILE A 195 3.79 7.15 -11.03
C ILE A 195 2.38 7.75 -11.18
N PHE A 196 1.88 8.46 -10.16
CA PHE A 196 0.56 9.12 -10.20
C PHE A 196 0.59 10.43 -10.98
N VAL A 197 1.69 11.16 -10.89
CA VAL A 197 1.90 12.35 -11.73
C VAL A 197 2.27 11.86 -13.12
N THR A 198 1.33 11.88 -14.05
CA THR A 198 1.53 11.47 -15.45
C THR A 198 1.73 12.65 -16.40
N ASP A 199 1.68 13.87 -15.85
CA ASP A 199 1.87 15.11 -16.60
C ASP A 199 3.23 15.19 -17.30
N THR A 200 3.28 15.96 -18.38
CA THR A 200 4.54 16.36 -18.99
C THR A 200 5.11 17.57 -18.28
N ILE A 201 6.28 17.42 -17.68
CA ILE A 201 6.95 18.46 -16.89
C ILE A 201 8.22 18.90 -17.63
N PHE A 202 8.51 20.20 -17.61
CA PHE A 202 9.73 20.74 -18.20
C PHE A 202 10.63 21.34 -17.13
N ALA A 203 11.92 21.06 -17.21
CA ALA A 203 12.97 21.71 -16.43
C ALA A 203 13.99 22.34 -17.37
N ASP A 204 14.39 23.57 -17.08
CA ASP A 204 15.58 24.17 -17.69
C ASP A 204 16.78 23.84 -16.80
N VAL A 205 17.74 23.13 -17.40
CA VAL A 205 18.92 22.59 -16.69
C VAL A 205 20.20 23.09 -17.34
N PRO A 206 21.29 23.31 -16.58
CA PRO A 206 22.53 23.85 -17.14
C PRO A 206 23.17 22.88 -18.13
N ASP A 207 23.19 21.59 -17.79
CA ASP A 207 23.58 20.49 -18.67
C ASP A 207 23.06 19.17 -18.06
N ALA A 208 23.19 18.05 -18.78
CA ALA A 208 22.85 16.74 -18.23
C ALA A 208 23.74 15.64 -18.83
N PHE A 209 23.92 14.58 -18.04
CA PHE A 209 24.64 13.38 -18.41
C PHE A 209 23.66 12.21 -18.54
N GLU A 210 23.65 11.57 -19.70
CA GLU A 210 22.78 10.41 -19.98
C GLU A 210 23.54 9.10 -19.80
N VAL A 211 22.89 8.12 -19.19
CA VAL A 211 23.40 6.76 -19.00
C VAL A 211 22.35 5.78 -19.47
N GLU A 212 22.76 4.86 -20.35
CA GLU A 212 21.90 3.82 -20.90
C GLU A 212 22.47 2.44 -20.58
N GLY A 213 21.58 1.48 -20.33
CA GLY A 213 21.89 0.08 -20.13
C GLY A 213 20.88 -0.82 -20.82
N SER A 214 20.98 -2.14 -20.60
CA SER A 214 20.06 -3.09 -21.22
C SER A 214 18.66 -2.96 -20.62
N GLY A 215 17.81 -2.18 -21.29
CA GLY A 215 16.40 -2.00 -20.93
C GLY A 215 16.12 -0.84 -19.97
N TRP A 216 17.06 0.10 -19.81
CA TRP A 216 16.83 1.33 -19.03
C TRP A 216 17.68 2.49 -19.55
N SER A 217 17.19 3.71 -19.34
CA SER A 217 17.91 4.96 -19.55
C SER A 217 17.77 5.85 -18.31
N SER A 218 18.72 6.75 -18.10
CA SER A 218 18.75 7.65 -16.95
C SER A 218 19.43 8.97 -17.34
N VAL A 219 18.96 10.05 -16.73
CA VAL A 219 19.54 11.39 -16.89
C VAL A 219 19.95 11.94 -15.53
N VAL A 220 21.19 12.39 -15.41
CA VAL A 220 21.76 13.01 -14.21
C VAL A 220 22.00 14.49 -14.49
N THR A 221 21.40 15.36 -13.68
CA THR A 221 21.47 16.81 -13.85
C THR A 221 21.18 17.55 -12.54
N SER A 222 21.49 18.84 -12.51
CA SER A 222 21.03 19.75 -11.47
C SER A 222 19.75 20.47 -11.90
N VAL A 223 18.79 20.57 -10.98
CA VAL A 223 17.54 21.30 -11.18
C VAL A 223 17.46 22.46 -10.17
N SER A 224 16.71 23.50 -10.52
CA SER A 224 16.45 24.61 -9.60
C SER A 224 15.57 24.16 -8.43
N GLY A 225 15.90 24.61 -7.21
CA GLY A 225 15.02 24.41 -6.04
C GLY A 225 13.64 25.03 -6.22
N GLN A 226 13.54 26.15 -6.95
CA GLN A 226 12.24 26.77 -7.28
C GLN A 226 11.40 25.89 -8.21
N TRP A 227 12.04 25.19 -9.15
CA TRP A 227 11.37 24.23 -10.00
C TRP A 227 10.82 23.06 -9.18
N LEU A 228 11.65 22.50 -8.28
CA LEU A 228 11.26 21.41 -7.39
C LEU A 228 10.09 21.81 -6.47
N TYR A 229 10.13 23.03 -5.92
CA TYR A 229 9.03 23.59 -5.15
C TYR A 229 7.74 23.74 -5.96
N LYS A 230 7.85 24.23 -7.21
CA LYS A 230 6.69 24.43 -8.08
C LYS A 230 5.98 23.11 -8.41
N ILE A 231 6.73 22.06 -8.75
CA ILE A 231 6.13 20.76 -9.04
C ILE A 231 5.51 20.14 -7.77
N PHE A 232 6.10 20.38 -6.61
CA PHE A 232 5.53 19.93 -5.33
C PHE A 232 4.23 20.67 -5.00
N GLN A 233 4.14 21.98 -5.21
CA GLN A 233 2.90 22.75 -5.03
C GLN A 233 1.78 22.28 -5.96
N GLN A 234 2.12 21.82 -7.17
CA GLN A 234 1.15 21.35 -8.15
C GLN A 234 0.62 19.95 -7.86
N HIS A 235 1.49 19.03 -7.44
CA HIS A 235 1.16 17.60 -7.35
C HIS A 235 1.10 17.05 -5.92
N GLY A 236 1.58 17.80 -4.93
CA GLY A 236 1.55 17.44 -3.52
C GLY A 236 2.12 16.05 -3.24
N ALA A 237 1.37 15.23 -2.49
CA ALA A 237 1.79 13.88 -2.11
C ALA A 237 1.92 12.92 -3.31
N ASN A 238 1.23 13.17 -4.42
CA ASN A 238 1.29 12.31 -5.61
C ASN A 238 2.68 12.32 -6.26
N LEU A 239 3.49 13.34 -6.00
CA LEU A 239 4.88 13.42 -6.43
C LEU A 239 5.77 12.33 -5.78
N PHE A 240 5.28 11.65 -4.74
CA PHE A 240 5.99 10.58 -4.03
C PHE A 240 5.31 9.21 -4.18
N SER A 241 4.45 9.03 -5.20
CA SER A 241 3.61 7.84 -5.36
C SER A 241 4.39 6.53 -5.50
N ALA A 242 5.56 6.56 -6.14
CA ALA A 242 6.48 5.43 -6.30
C ALA A 242 7.39 5.23 -5.06
N ASN A 243 7.10 5.90 -3.95
CA ASN A 243 7.89 5.84 -2.71
C ASN A 243 7.01 5.46 -1.52
N LEU A 244 6.71 4.17 -1.38
CA LEU A 244 5.95 3.65 -0.23
C LEU A 244 6.56 4.02 1.12
N ARG A 245 7.88 4.20 1.22
CA ARG A 245 8.55 4.64 2.47
C ARG A 245 8.13 6.05 2.90
N GLY A 246 7.80 6.93 1.96
CA GLY A 246 7.28 8.28 2.21
C GLY A 246 5.76 8.32 2.33
N TYR A 247 5.05 7.55 1.51
CA TYR A 247 3.58 7.47 1.50
C TYR A 247 3.01 6.93 2.82
N LEU A 248 3.69 5.95 3.44
CA LEU A 248 3.26 5.34 4.71
C LEU A 248 3.65 6.12 5.98
N GLY A 249 4.48 7.17 5.88
CA GLY A 249 5.09 7.81 7.06
C GLY A 249 4.96 9.33 7.15
N SER A 250 4.37 10.00 6.17
CA SER A 250 4.48 11.46 6.04
C SER A 250 3.43 12.29 6.79
N ARG A 251 2.64 11.72 7.72
CA ARG A 251 1.64 12.49 8.49
C ARG A 251 1.99 12.86 9.94
N ALA A 252 3.01 12.29 10.59
CA ALA A 252 3.13 12.49 12.06
C ALA A 252 4.51 12.80 12.68
N SER A 253 5.66 12.61 12.03
CA SER A 253 6.98 12.68 12.74
C SER A 253 8.04 13.60 12.14
N ASP A 254 7.61 14.64 11.44
CA ASP A 254 8.47 15.46 10.57
C ASP A 254 8.92 16.79 11.19
N SER A 255 8.94 16.90 12.52
CA SER A 255 9.28 18.18 13.18
C SER A 255 10.77 18.47 13.21
N ASN A 256 11.65 17.48 13.42
CA ASN A 256 13.04 17.76 13.78
C ASN A 256 14.06 17.73 12.61
N ILE A 257 13.84 16.88 11.59
CA ILE A 257 14.77 16.76 10.43
C ILE A 257 14.52 17.85 9.38
N ASN A 258 13.26 18.28 9.24
CA ASN A 258 12.85 19.33 8.29
C ASN A 258 13.42 20.72 8.62
N HIS A 259 13.92 20.97 9.83
CA HIS A 259 14.49 22.26 10.21
C HIS A 259 15.81 22.58 9.49
N GLY A 260 16.72 21.61 9.33
CA GLY A 260 18.02 21.84 8.69
C GLY A 260 17.90 22.14 7.20
N ILE A 261 17.00 21.44 6.51
CA ILE A 261 16.73 21.64 5.08
C ILE A 261 16.01 22.98 4.86
N LYS A 262 15.00 23.30 5.69
CA LYS A 262 14.32 24.62 5.65
C LYS A 262 15.29 25.78 5.93
N HIS A 263 16.19 25.61 6.89
CA HIS A 263 17.16 26.65 7.26
C HIS A 263 18.14 26.93 6.12
N SER A 264 18.73 25.87 5.55
CA SER A 264 19.67 25.99 4.43
C SER A 264 18.99 26.53 3.16
N ALA A 265 17.75 26.13 2.87
CA ALA A 265 16.98 26.69 1.75
C ALA A 265 16.71 28.20 1.90
N LYS A 266 16.54 28.69 3.14
CA LYS A 266 16.15 30.08 3.41
C LYS A 266 17.33 31.02 3.70
N ASN A 267 18.34 30.54 4.43
CA ASN A 267 19.43 31.36 4.95
C ASN A 267 20.78 31.09 4.27
N GLU A 268 20.94 29.92 3.62
CA GLU A 268 22.20 29.50 3.00
C GLU A 268 21.94 28.94 1.58
N ALA A 269 21.07 29.62 0.82
CA ALA A 269 20.56 29.14 -0.47
C ALA A 269 21.68 28.83 -1.48
N ASP A 270 22.77 29.60 -1.46
CA ASP A 270 23.93 29.39 -2.34
C ASP A 270 24.67 28.08 -2.06
N ASN A 271 24.63 27.59 -0.81
CA ASN A 271 25.24 26.34 -0.39
C ASN A 271 24.25 25.16 -0.39
N PHE A 272 22.97 25.41 -0.67
CA PHE A 272 21.92 24.40 -0.58
C PHE A 272 22.24 23.17 -1.42
N TRP A 273 22.82 23.34 -2.61
CA TRP A 273 23.22 22.22 -3.46
C TRP A 273 24.22 21.27 -2.78
N VAL A 274 25.16 21.80 -1.99
CA VAL A 274 26.21 21.02 -1.30
C VAL A 274 25.65 20.29 -0.07
N TYR A 275 24.61 20.85 0.57
CA TYR A 275 24.03 20.27 1.79
C TYR A 275 22.94 19.22 1.54
N ASN A 276 22.54 19.02 0.29
CA ASN A 276 21.52 18.03 -0.06
C ASN A 276 22.13 16.79 -0.69
N ASN A 277 21.63 15.62 -0.29
CA ASN A 277 22.07 14.30 -0.79
C ASN A 277 21.63 14.01 -2.26
N GLY A 278 21.10 15.01 -2.97
CA GLY A 278 20.47 14.85 -4.27
C GLY A 278 19.05 14.28 -4.18
N LEU A 279 18.38 14.21 -5.33
CA LEU A 279 17.07 13.59 -5.49
C LEU A 279 17.14 12.50 -6.55
N THR A 280 16.35 11.45 -6.38
CA THR A 280 16.16 10.40 -7.38
C THR A 280 14.68 10.28 -7.66
N ALA A 281 14.31 10.29 -8.94
CA ALA A 281 12.94 10.14 -9.37
C ALA A 281 12.83 9.09 -10.49
N PHE A 282 11.74 8.33 -10.47
CA PHE A 282 11.31 7.57 -11.64
C PHE A 282 10.47 8.46 -12.53
N VAL A 283 10.65 8.30 -13.84
CA VAL A 283 9.86 8.95 -14.88
C VAL A 283 9.39 7.87 -15.85
N LEU A 284 8.27 8.10 -16.54
CA LEU A 284 7.79 7.18 -17.58
C LEU A 284 8.63 7.33 -18.85
N ASP A 285 9.04 8.55 -19.16
CA ASP A 285 9.93 8.86 -20.28
C ASP A 285 10.65 10.20 -20.05
N TYR A 286 11.73 10.45 -20.78
CA TYR A 286 12.37 11.76 -20.82
C TYR A 286 12.95 12.10 -22.20
N GLU A 287 12.95 13.39 -22.54
CA GLU A 287 13.62 13.91 -23.74
C GLU A 287 14.54 15.07 -23.34
N LEU A 288 15.80 15.02 -23.78
CA LEU A 288 16.78 16.04 -23.49
C LEU A 288 17.05 16.91 -24.72
N GLY A 289 16.60 18.16 -24.67
CA GLY A 289 16.75 19.12 -25.76
C GLY A 289 18.21 19.46 -26.10
N ALA A 290 18.40 20.01 -27.30
CA ALA A 290 19.70 20.44 -27.79
C ALA A 290 20.37 21.47 -26.87
N ARG A 291 21.70 21.42 -26.77
CA ARG A 291 22.50 22.34 -25.96
C ARG A 291 22.47 23.76 -26.53
N LYS A 292 22.13 24.73 -25.68
CA LYS A 292 22.15 26.16 -25.97
C LYS A 292 23.06 26.88 -24.96
N LYS A 293 23.39 28.16 -25.23
CA LYS A 293 24.15 29.00 -24.28
C LYS A 293 23.47 29.13 -22.91
N SER A 294 22.14 29.04 -22.85
CA SER A 294 21.35 29.12 -21.62
C SER A 294 21.14 27.77 -20.91
N GLY A 295 21.75 26.69 -21.40
CA GLY A 295 21.55 25.33 -20.90
C GLY A 295 20.75 24.44 -21.86
N ARG A 296 20.03 23.46 -21.30
CA ARG A 296 19.22 22.45 -22.01
C ARG A 296 17.82 22.41 -21.41
N ARG A 297 16.84 22.07 -22.24
CA ARG A 297 15.47 21.83 -21.79
C ARG A 297 15.27 20.33 -21.61
N LEU A 298 14.95 19.90 -20.41
CA LEU A 298 14.61 18.52 -20.07
C LEU A 298 13.08 18.40 -20.00
N LYS A 299 12.51 17.52 -20.82
CA LYS A 299 11.10 17.13 -20.77
C LYS A 299 11.01 15.79 -20.04
N LEU A 300 10.14 15.70 -19.05
CA LEU A 300 9.84 14.48 -18.29
C LEU A 300 8.37 14.12 -18.53
N VAL A 301 8.09 12.87 -18.84
CA VAL A 301 6.72 12.34 -18.91
C VAL A 301 6.48 11.52 -17.65
N GLY A 302 5.61 12.04 -16.80
CA GLY A 302 5.38 11.53 -15.46
C GLY A 302 6.59 11.56 -14.54
N ILE A 303 6.35 11.70 -13.24
CA ILE A 303 7.43 11.76 -12.26
C ILE A 303 6.99 11.23 -10.89
N SER A 304 7.87 10.47 -10.25
CA SER A 304 7.76 10.20 -8.82
C SER A 304 9.12 10.18 -8.14
N ILE A 305 9.28 11.01 -7.12
CA ILE A 305 10.50 11.14 -6.32
C ILE A 305 10.59 9.97 -5.32
N VAL A 306 11.60 9.13 -5.51
CA VAL A 306 11.86 7.95 -4.68
C VAL A 306 12.98 8.15 -3.65
N ASN A 307 13.80 9.19 -3.83
CA ASN A 307 14.74 9.67 -2.82
C ASN A 307 14.76 11.21 -2.84
N GLY A 308 14.79 11.85 -1.67
CA GLY A 308 14.70 13.32 -1.53
C GLY A 308 13.31 13.85 -1.18
N ALA A 309 12.40 13.01 -0.67
CA ALA A 309 11.06 13.44 -0.23
C ALA A 309 11.13 14.50 0.88
N GLN A 310 12.03 14.33 1.86
CA GLN A 310 12.28 15.32 2.93
C GLN A 310 12.85 16.63 2.37
N THR A 311 13.75 16.58 1.39
CA THR A 311 14.29 17.76 0.71
C THR A 311 13.19 18.52 -0.04
N THR A 312 12.37 17.79 -0.79
CA THR A 312 11.29 18.35 -1.61
C THR A 312 10.19 18.97 -0.76
N GLY A 313 9.71 18.27 0.27
CA GLY A 313 8.65 18.76 1.16
C GLY A 313 9.08 19.86 2.13
N SER A 314 10.38 20.05 2.32
CA SER A 314 10.95 21.12 3.14
C SER A 314 11.11 22.45 2.42
N LEU A 315 11.06 22.48 1.08
CA LEU A 315 11.04 23.71 0.32
C LEU A 315 9.67 24.40 0.53
N ARG A 316 9.68 25.60 1.13
CA ARG A 316 8.52 26.47 1.33
C ARG A 316 8.91 27.92 1.15
#